data_AF-A0A0S7XD44-F1
#
_entry.id   AF-A0A0S7XD44-F1
#
_cell.length_a   1.000
_cell.length_b   1.000
_cell.length_c   1.000
_cell.angle_alpha   90.00
_cell.angle_beta   90.00
_cell.angle_gamma   90.00
#
_symmetry.space_group_name_H-M   'P 1'
#
loop_
_entity.id
_entity.type
_entity.pdbx_description
1 polymer ?
#
loop_
_entity_poly.entity_id
_entity_poly.type
_entity_poly.pdbx_seq_one_letter_code
_entity_poly.pdbx_strand_id
1 'polypeptide(L)'
;MEETSRVYQKHGVRRTVLAPSMTSALSALLTKWELSGRDEDRAVVANMVDVFARAIAPEGHFVNVLEVDLRTGLGRPVAEGSPPEKQDFFLTAFGGIQLLTEAAELLDHAGLRRALVRHACQRLKGIGTRLPIRDYTAYMHMYAYAYRHCGDKRLLKWMKKGLRANMHLELVTRGRPGGVLEVPLHQAPRFTVDPCVIPKYPWGMRKTRPLPDRWHMMRMAIYANQVPFALKVLAEHA
;
A
#
# COMPACT_ATOMS: atom_id res chain seq x y z
N MET A 1 2.90 -25.32 7.29
CA MET A 1 2.67 -24.20 6.35
C MET A 1 1.91 -24.61 5.10
N GLU A 2 2.25 -25.73 4.44
CA GLU A 2 1.45 -26.25 3.30
C GLU A 2 -0.05 -26.40 3.61
N GLU A 3 -0.37 -26.79 4.85
CA GLU A 3 -1.73 -26.99 5.35
C GLU A 3 -2.58 -25.72 5.28
N THR A 4 -2.03 -24.56 5.65
CA THR A 4 -2.73 -23.26 5.62
C THR A 4 -2.99 -22.78 4.19
N SER A 5 -2.03 -22.99 3.27
CA SER A 5 -2.20 -22.67 1.85
C SER A 5 -3.22 -23.59 1.14
N ARG A 6 -3.30 -24.87 1.53
CA ARG A 6 -4.30 -25.82 1.00
C ARG A 6 -5.73 -25.45 1.41
N VAL A 7 -5.93 -24.89 2.62
CA VAL A 7 -7.26 -24.50 3.11
C VAL A 7 -7.90 -23.42 2.22
N TYR A 8 -7.13 -22.41 1.79
CA TYR A 8 -7.68 -21.34 0.95
C TYR A 8 -8.12 -21.84 -0.44
N GLN A 9 -7.34 -22.71 -1.06
CA GLN A 9 -7.66 -23.28 -2.38
C GLN A 9 -8.68 -24.42 -2.35
N LYS A 10 -9.03 -24.94 -1.15
CA LYS A 10 -10.14 -25.89 -1.00
C LYS A 10 -11.49 -25.24 -1.31
N HIS A 11 -11.58 -23.92 -1.13
CA HIS A 11 -12.73 -23.14 -1.52
C HIS A 11 -12.57 -22.78 -3.00
N GLY A 12 -13.44 -23.29 -3.88
CA GLY A 12 -13.38 -23.04 -5.33
C GLY A 12 -13.62 -21.57 -5.70
N VAL A 13 -14.69 -21.29 -6.44
CA VAL A 13 -15.04 -19.90 -6.77
C VAL A 13 -15.48 -19.15 -5.51
N ARG A 14 -14.85 -18.00 -5.26
CA ARG A 14 -15.16 -17.09 -4.14
C ARG A 14 -15.58 -15.74 -4.69
N ARG A 15 -16.66 -15.20 -4.14
CA ARG A 15 -17.15 -13.86 -4.42
C ARG A 15 -17.19 -13.05 -3.13
N THR A 16 -16.37 -12.01 -3.03
CA THR A 16 -16.32 -11.19 -1.82
C THR A 16 -15.69 -9.81 -2.10
N VAL A 17 -15.67 -8.97 -1.07
CA VAL A 17 -15.10 -7.63 -1.14
C VAL A 17 -13.61 -7.65 -1.50
N LEU A 18 -13.19 -6.66 -2.28
CA LEU A 18 -11.81 -6.50 -2.74
C LEU A 18 -10.85 -6.40 -1.54
N ALA A 19 -11.19 -5.57 -0.57
CA ALA A 19 -10.47 -5.43 0.68
C ALA A 19 -11.41 -5.52 1.90
N PRO A 20 -10.95 -6.13 3.01
CA PRO A 20 -9.66 -6.79 3.18
C PRO A 20 -9.61 -8.21 2.57
N SER A 21 -10.76 -8.79 2.21
CA SER A 21 -10.89 -10.23 1.96
C SER A 21 -10.08 -10.75 0.76
N MET A 22 -10.25 -10.18 -0.44
CA MET A 22 -9.52 -10.68 -1.61
C MET A 22 -8.04 -10.30 -1.58
N THR A 23 -7.67 -9.16 -0.99
CA THR A 23 -6.26 -8.84 -0.74
C THR A 23 -5.59 -9.85 0.20
N SER A 24 -6.28 -10.31 1.25
CA SER A 24 -5.75 -11.36 2.12
C SER A 24 -5.58 -12.70 1.38
N ALA A 25 -6.52 -13.04 0.48
CA ALA A 25 -6.39 -14.23 -0.35
C ALA A 25 -5.19 -14.14 -1.31
N LEU A 26 -4.96 -12.98 -1.94
CA LEU A 26 -3.77 -12.75 -2.76
C LEU A 26 -2.49 -12.86 -1.93
N SER A 27 -2.45 -12.29 -0.72
CA SER A 27 -1.28 -12.40 0.17
C SER A 27 -0.96 -13.85 0.53
N ALA A 28 -1.98 -14.68 0.79
CA ALA A 28 -1.80 -16.10 1.06
C ALA A 28 -1.24 -16.86 -0.16
N LEU A 29 -1.71 -16.53 -1.37
CA LEU A 29 -1.21 -17.12 -2.62
C LEU A 29 0.21 -16.67 -2.95
N LEU A 30 0.54 -15.38 -2.74
CA LEU A 30 1.88 -14.85 -2.92
C LEU A 30 2.86 -15.54 -1.96
N THR A 31 2.51 -15.60 -0.67
CA THR A 31 3.31 -16.33 0.35
C THR A 31 3.49 -17.80 -0.05
N LYS A 32 2.44 -18.46 -0.55
CA LYS A 32 2.53 -19.85 -1.00
C LYS A 32 3.56 -19.99 -2.13
N TRP A 33 3.51 -19.11 -3.13
CA TRP A 33 4.45 -19.12 -4.24
C TRP A 33 5.88 -18.83 -3.77
N GLU A 34 6.10 -17.85 -2.90
CA GLU A 34 7.43 -17.55 -2.33
C GLU A 34 8.03 -18.75 -1.59
N LEU A 35 7.20 -19.49 -0.83
CA LEU A 35 7.64 -20.67 -0.10
C LEU A 35 7.86 -21.89 -0.99
N SER A 36 7.05 -22.07 -2.03
CA SER A 36 7.11 -23.26 -2.89
C SER A 36 8.09 -23.11 -4.06
N GLY A 37 8.28 -21.90 -4.56
CA GLY A 37 9.03 -21.60 -5.77
C GLY A 37 8.45 -22.20 -7.06
N ARG A 38 7.23 -22.77 -7.03
CA ARG A 38 6.67 -23.53 -8.17
C ARG A 38 6.01 -22.61 -9.20
N ASP A 39 6.21 -22.92 -10.48
CA ASP A 39 5.62 -22.18 -11.61
C ASP A 39 4.09 -22.23 -11.63
N GLU A 40 3.49 -23.33 -11.18
CA GLU A 40 2.04 -23.45 -11.06
C GLU A 40 1.48 -22.45 -10.04
N ASP A 41 2.15 -22.30 -8.89
CA ASP A 41 1.75 -21.34 -7.86
C ASP A 41 1.96 -19.90 -8.37
N ARG A 42 3.06 -19.65 -9.10
CA ARG A 42 3.29 -18.38 -9.81
C ARG A 42 2.17 -18.03 -10.78
N ALA A 43 1.72 -18.99 -11.59
CA ALA A 43 0.67 -18.79 -12.57
C ALA A 43 -0.67 -18.40 -11.90
N VAL A 44 -0.99 -19.03 -10.77
CA VAL A 44 -2.17 -18.68 -9.96
C VAL A 44 -2.08 -17.24 -9.45
N VAL A 45 -0.93 -16.82 -8.91
CA VAL A 45 -0.72 -15.44 -8.45
C VAL A 45 -0.84 -14.47 -9.62
N ALA A 46 -0.20 -14.74 -10.76
CA ALA A 46 -0.25 -13.89 -11.95
C ALA A 46 -1.69 -13.70 -12.44
N ASN A 47 -2.47 -14.79 -12.55
CA ASN A 47 -3.88 -14.74 -12.92
C ASN A 47 -4.71 -13.86 -11.95
N MET A 48 -4.47 -13.99 -10.65
CA MET A 48 -5.20 -13.19 -9.65
C MET A 48 -4.80 -11.72 -9.71
N VAL A 49 -3.52 -11.42 -9.91
CA VAL A 49 -2.99 -10.05 -10.12
C VAL A 49 -3.63 -9.40 -11.34
N ASP A 50 -3.85 -10.16 -12.40
CA ASP A 50 -4.59 -9.73 -13.58
C ASP A 50 -6.05 -9.36 -13.26
N VAL A 51 -6.72 -10.11 -12.37
CA VAL A 51 -8.06 -9.75 -11.87
C VAL A 51 -8.03 -8.41 -11.14
N PHE A 52 -7.04 -8.18 -10.25
CA PHE A 52 -6.88 -6.91 -9.56
C PHE A 52 -6.56 -5.75 -10.52
N ALA A 53 -5.78 -5.98 -11.58
CA ALA A 53 -5.52 -4.96 -12.59
C ALA A 53 -6.81 -4.53 -13.30
N ARG A 54 -7.68 -5.49 -13.64
CA ARG A 54 -9.01 -5.24 -14.22
C ARG A 54 -9.99 -4.64 -13.21
N ALA A 55 -9.77 -4.84 -11.91
CA ALA A 55 -10.61 -4.30 -10.84
C ALA A 55 -10.48 -2.79 -10.69
N ILE A 56 -9.41 -2.18 -11.21
CA ILE A 56 -9.29 -0.73 -11.28
C ILE A 56 -9.91 -0.27 -12.60
N ALA A 57 -11.08 0.35 -12.52
CA ALA A 57 -11.83 0.84 -13.67
C ALA A 57 -11.01 1.86 -14.51
N PRO A 58 -11.41 2.11 -15.78
CA PRO A 58 -10.77 3.12 -16.63
C PRO A 58 -10.74 4.53 -16.02
N GLU A 59 -11.68 4.84 -15.14
CA GLU A 59 -11.74 6.12 -14.42
C GLU A 59 -10.73 6.17 -13.27
N GLY A 60 -10.20 5.01 -12.85
CA GLY A 60 -9.22 4.86 -11.78
C GLY A 60 -9.81 4.50 -10.41
N HIS A 61 -11.08 4.09 -10.34
CA HIS A 61 -11.68 3.60 -9.10
C HIS A 61 -11.54 2.08 -8.99
N PHE A 62 -11.38 1.56 -7.77
CA PHE A 62 -11.53 0.14 -7.53
C PHE A 62 -13.02 -0.26 -7.59
N VAL A 63 -13.30 -1.42 -8.20
CA VAL A 63 -14.56 -2.11 -7.95
C VAL A 63 -14.57 -2.67 -6.52
N ASN A 64 -15.76 -2.88 -5.96
CA ASN A 64 -15.85 -3.32 -4.58
C ASN A 64 -15.72 -4.83 -4.40
N VAL A 65 -16.11 -5.61 -5.40
CA VAL A 65 -16.27 -7.06 -5.28
C VAL A 65 -15.52 -7.74 -6.40
N LEU A 66 -14.81 -8.81 -6.07
CA LEU A 66 -14.21 -9.73 -7.05
C LEU A 66 -14.86 -11.10 -6.91
N GLU A 67 -14.90 -11.81 -8.03
CA GLU A 67 -15.26 -13.23 -8.12
C GLU A 67 -14.05 -13.97 -8.70
N VAL A 68 -13.42 -14.85 -7.92
CA VAL A 68 -12.15 -15.52 -8.26
C VAL A 68 -12.20 -16.98 -7.86
N ASP A 69 -11.76 -17.89 -8.73
CA ASP A 69 -11.41 -19.26 -8.35
C ASP A 69 -10.01 -19.27 -7.74
N LEU A 70 -9.91 -19.50 -6.44
CA LEU A 70 -8.63 -19.43 -5.72
C LEU A 70 -7.64 -20.55 -6.10
N ARG A 71 -8.11 -21.60 -6.77
CA ARG A 71 -7.25 -22.68 -7.26
C ARG A 71 -6.47 -22.27 -8.50
N THR A 72 -7.08 -21.47 -9.36
CA THR A 72 -6.50 -21.06 -10.65
C THR A 72 -6.10 -19.58 -10.70
N GLY A 73 -6.60 -18.78 -9.76
CA GLY A 73 -6.46 -17.32 -9.74
C GLY A 73 -7.33 -16.61 -10.78
N LEU A 74 -8.06 -17.36 -11.62
CA LEU A 74 -8.91 -16.80 -12.66
C LEU A 74 -10.18 -16.21 -12.06
N GLY A 75 -10.64 -15.11 -12.63
CA GLY A 75 -11.81 -14.41 -12.12
C GLY A 75 -12.09 -13.09 -12.80
N ARG A 76 -13.00 -12.34 -12.20
CA ARG A 76 -13.47 -11.06 -12.73
C ARG A 76 -13.87 -10.07 -11.62
N PRO A 77 -13.70 -8.77 -11.90
CA PRO A 77 -14.41 -7.70 -11.20
C PRO A 77 -15.93 -7.90 -11.26
N VAL A 78 -16.63 -7.61 -10.17
CA VAL A 78 -18.10 -7.60 -10.13
C VAL A 78 -18.56 -6.16 -9.85
N ALA A 79 -19.40 -5.63 -10.74
CA ALA A 79 -19.94 -4.28 -10.64
C ALA A 79 -21.09 -4.22 -9.61
N GLU A 80 -20.77 -4.34 -8.32
CA GLU A 80 -21.75 -4.24 -7.24
C GLU A 80 -21.47 -3.12 -6.23
N GLY A 81 -22.57 -2.51 -5.79
CA GLY A 81 -22.68 -1.20 -5.16
C GLY A 81 -22.29 -1.14 -3.67
N SER A 82 -21.02 -0.86 -3.41
CA SER A 82 -20.62 -0.08 -2.25
C SER A 82 -20.01 1.25 -2.71
N PRO A 83 -20.09 2.32 -1.92
CA PRO A 83 -19.33 3.53 -2.22
C PRO A 83 -17.83 3.17 -2.19
N PRO A 84 -17.04 3.59 -3.21
CA PRO A 84 -15.61 3.24 -3.35
C PRO A 84 -14.76 3.55 -2.10
N GLU A 85 -15.20 4.52 -1.30
CA GLU A 85 -14.45 5.09 -0.17
C GLU A 85 -14.15 4.10 0.96
N LYS A 86 -15.02 3.11 1.23
CA LYS A 86 -14.78 2.13 2.31
C LYS A 86 -13.67 1.15 1.96
N GLN A 87 -13.54 0.79 0.69
CA GLN A 87 -12.55 -0.19 0.22
C GLN A 87 -11.15 0.42 0.20
N ASP A 88 -11.04 1.68 -0.23
CA ASP A 88 -9.77 2.41 -0.26
C ASP A 88 -9.12 2.51 1.14
N PHE A 89 -9.93 2.67 2.20
CA PHE A 89 -9.43 2.64 3.58
C PHE A 89 -8.76 1.30 3.91
N PHE A 90 -9.41 0.17 3.61
CA PHE A 90 -8.83 -1.14 3.94
C PHE A 90 -7.59 -1.46 3.10
N LEU A 91 -7.62 -1.10 1.80
CA LEU A 91 -6.48 -1.23 0.91
C LEU A 91 -5.25 -0.49 1.45
N THR A 92 -5.43 0.73 1.93
CA THR A 92 -4.32 1.57 2.41
C THR A 92 -3.91 1.27 3.86
N ALA A 93 -4.87 0.98 4.74
CA ALA A 93 -4.58 0.79 6.16
C ALA A 93 -4.02 -0.60 6.49
N PHE A 94 -4.37 -1.62 5.71
CA PHE A 94 -4.03 -3.03 6.02
C PHE A 94 -3.09 -3.67 5.00
N GLY A 95 -2.25 -2.87 4.33
CA GLY A 95 -1.18 -3.39 3.48
C GLY A 95 -1.62 -3.86 2.08
N GLY A 96 -2.89 -3.67 1.71
CA GLY A 96 -3.40 -4.08 0.39
C GLY A 96 -2.70 -3.36 -0.76
N ILE A 97 -2.45 -2.06 -0.64
CA ILE A 97 -1.69 -1.30 -1.64
C ILE A 97 -0.25 -1.81 -1.75
N GLN A 98 0.43 -2.05 -0.62
CA GLN A 98 1.79 -2.59 -0.59
C GLN A 98 1.84 -3.93 -1.33
N LEU A 99 0.94 -4.85 -0.97
CA LEU A 99 0.81 -6.14 -1.61
C LEU A 99 0.64 -6.02 -3.12
N LEU A 100 -0.22 -5.12 -3.59
CA LEU A 100 -0.45 -4.91 -5.02
C LEU A 100 0.77 -4.32 -5.73
N THR A 101 1.46 -3.35 -5.12
CA THR A 101 2.69 -2.79 -5.69
C THR A 101 3.83 -3.79 -5.72
N GLU A 102 3.95 -4.62 -4.68
CA GLU A 102 4.95 -5.68 -4.58
C GLU A 102 4.70 -6.77 -5.60
N ALA A 103 3.46 -7.26 -5.69
CA ALA A 103 3.07 -8.23 -6.71
C ALA A 103 3.29 -7.70 -8.14
N ALA A 104 3.04 -6.41 -8.38
CA ALA A 104 3.31 -5.79 -9.68
C ALA A 104 4.80 -5.78 -10.03
N GLU A 105 5.69 -5.56 -9.06
CA GLU A 105 7.14 -5.54 -9.30
C GLU A 105 7.73 -6.96 -9.37
N LEU A 106 7.34 -7.87 -8.47
CA LEU A 106 7.79 -9.26 -8.45
C LEU A 106 7.44 -10.02 -9.73
N LEU A 107 6.30 -9.71 -10.34
CA LEU A 107 5.85 -10.34 -11.59
C LEU A 107 6.19 -9.52 -12.85
N ASP A 108 6.82 -8.34 -12.71
CA ASP A 108 6.93 -7.32 -13.76
C ASP A 108 5.59 -7.08 -14.50
N HIS A 109 4.51 -6.98 -13.73
CA HIS A 109 3.15 -6.96 -14.25
C HIS A 109 2.74 -5.54 -14.71
N ALA A 110 3.11 -5.19 -15.95
CA ALA A 110 2.85 -3.87 -16.52
C ALA A 110 1.36 -3.43 -16.47
N GLY A 111 0.42 -4.38 -16.60
CA GLY A 111 -1.02 -4.12 -16.49
C GLY A 111 -1.43 -3.53 -15.14
N LEU A 112 -1.11 -4.22 -14.05
CA LEU A 112 -1.35 -3.75 -12.69
C LEU A 112 -0.58 -2.46 -12.38
N ARG A 113 0.68 -2.33 -12.81
CA ARG A 113 1.46 -1.09 -12.63
C ARG A 113 0.72 0.13 -13.21
N ARG A 114 0.27 0.05 -14.48
CA ARG A 114 -0.51 1.12 -15.12
C ARG A 114 -1.84 1.38 -14.39
N ALA A 115 -2.49 0.32 -13.91
CA ALA A 115 -3.74 0.43 -13.17
C ALA A 115 -3.56 1.17 -11.84
N LEU A 116 -2.53 0.84 -11.06
CA LEU A 116 -2.20 1.51 -9.80
C LEU A 116 -1.82 2.98 -10.02
N VAL A 117 -1.03 3.30 -11.05
CA VAL A 117 -0.71 4.69 -11.43
C VAL A 117 -1.99 5.47 -11.73
N ARG A 118 -2.90 4.88 -12.51
CA ARG A 118 -4.18 5.51 -12.84
C ARG A 118 -5.03 5.76 -11.60
N HIS A 119 -5.12 4.79 -10.69
CA HIS A 119 -5.83 4.96 -9.42
C HIS A 119 -5.22 6.09 -8.59
N ALA A 120 -3.90 6.16 -8.46
CA ALA A 120 -3.22 7.24 -7.75
C ALA A 120 -3.56 8.63 -8.33
N CYS A 121 -3.53 8.75 -9.66
CA CYS A 121 -3.87 9.99 -10.36
C CYS A 121 -5.37 10.35 -10.23
N GLN A 122 -6.27 9.37 -10.25
CA GLN A 122 -7.70 9.58 -10.00
C GLN A 122 -7.91 10.14 -8.60
N ARG A 123 -7.28 9.53 -7.58
CA ARG A 123 -7.41 9.99 -6.20
C ARG A 123 -6.94 11.42 -6.06
N LEU A 124 -5.81 11.79 -6.68
CA LEU A 124 -5.35 13.18 -6.72
C LEU A 124 -6.39 14.17 -7.30
N LYS A 125 -7.13 13.79 -8.35
CA LYS A 125 -8.18 14.64 -8.94
C LYS A 125 -9.39 14.77 -8.00
N GLY A 126 -9.82 13.68 -7.39
CA GLY A 126 -10.95 13.66 -6.43
C GLY A 126 -10.65 14.41 -5.12
N ILE A 127 -9.38 14.61 -4.79
CA ILE A 127 -8.92 15.33 -3.59
C ILE A 127 -9.12 16.87 -3.69
N GLY A 128 -9.71 17.35 -4.79
CA GLY A 128 -9.91 18.76 -5.10
C GLY A 128 -10.52 19.68 -4.03
N THR A 129 -11.14 19.22 -2.92
CA THR A 129 -11.60 20.15 -1.87
C THR A 129 -11.77 19.63 -0.43
N ARG A 130 -11.89 18.32 -0.09
CA ARG A 130 -12.40 17.93 1.25
C ARG A 130 -11.94 16.60 1.87
N LEU A 131 -10.75 16.05 1.56
CA LEU A 131 -10.24 14.99 2.44
C LEU A 131 -9.65 15.60 3.72
N PRO A 132 -9.98 15.07 4.92
CA PRO A 132 -9.31 15.47 6.14
C PRO A 132 -7.79 15.28 5.98
N ILE A 133 -7.01 16.21 6.54
CA ILE A 133 -5.54 16.21 6.56
C ILE A 133 -4.94 14.84 6.99
N ARG A 134 -5.73 14.04 7.70
CA ARG A 134 -5.41 12.70 8.20
C ARG A 134 -5.20 11.64 7.11
N ASP A 135 -5.70 11.84 5.89
CA ASP A 135 -5.62 10.81 4.84
C ASP A 135 -4.32 10.88 4.00
N TYR A 136 -3.54 11.94 4.12
CA TYR A 136 -2.37 12.16 3.24
C TYR A 136 -1.30 11.07 3.37
N THR A 137 -1.14 10.53 4.58
CA THR A 137 -0.16 9.50 4.91
C THR A 137 -0.64 8.09 4.56
N ALA A 138 -1.95 7.85 4.53
CA ALA A 138 -2.50 6.53 4.21
C ALA A 138 -2.21 6.13 2.75
N TYR A 139 -2.08 7.10 1.85
CA TYR A 139 -1.83 6.87 0.42
C TYR A 139 -0.36 7.12 0.02
N MET A 140 0.54 7.36 0.98
CA MET A 140 1.93 7.75 0.66
C MET A 140 2.65 6.69 -0.18
N HIS A 141 2.51 5.41 0.16
CA HIS A 141 3.14 4.34 -0.61
C HIS A 141 2.64 4.32 -2.05
N MET A 142 1.32 4.46 -2.24
CA MET A 142 0.70 4.50 -3.55
C MET A 142 1.21 5.68 -4.38
N TYR A 143 1.29 6.88 -3.79
CA TYR A 143 1.78 8.07 -4.49
C TYR A 143 3.27 7.97 -4.83
N ALA A 144 4.07 7.41 -3.93
CA ALA A 144 5.48 7.16 -4.18
C ALA A 144 5.69 6.18 -5.33
N TYR A 145 4.94 5.08 -5.30
CA TYR A 145 4.95 4.07 -6.36
C TYR A 145 4.55 4.69 -7.69
N ALA A 146 3.42 5.39 -7.72
CA ALA A 146 2.95 6.02 -8.95
C ALA A 146 3.95 7.06 -9.48
N TYR A 147 4.54 7.89 -8.62
CA TYR A 147 5.53 8.89 -9.00
C TYR A 147 6.77 8.24 -9.64
N ARG A 148 7.30 7.16 -9.03
CA ARG A 148 8.44 6.41 -9.57
C ARG A 148 8.21 5.92 -11.00
N HIS A 149 6.97 5.61 -11.37
CA HIS A 149 6.65 5.06 -12.69
C HIS A 149 6.11 6.07 -13.71
N CYS A 150 5.61 7.24 -13.30
CA CYS A 150 5.05 8.23 -14.23
C CYS A 150 5.67 9.63 -14.15
N GLY A 151 6.48 9.92 -13.13
CA GLY A 151 7.13 11.22 -12.95
C GLY A 151 6.19 12.41 -12.71
N ASP A 152 4.90 12.18 -12.44
CA ASP A 152 3.94 13.28 -12.25
C ASP A 152 4.26 14.09 -10.98
N LYS A 153 4.77 15.31 -11.17
CA LYS A 153 5.19 16.23 -10.09
C LYS A 153 4.05 16.61 -9.15
N ARG A 154 2.77 16.41 -9.52
CA ARG A 154 1.64 16.60 -8.61
C ARG A 154 1.68 15.59 -7.45
N LEU A 155 2.02 14.33 -7.73
CA LEU A 155 2.20 13.29 -6.70
C LEU A 155 3.31 13.68 -5.72
N LEU A 156 4.44 14.15 -6.26
CA LEU A 156 5.56 14.64 -5.46
C LEU A 156 5.15 15.79 -4.52
N LYS A 157 4.45 16.80 -5.06
CA LYS A 157 3.93 17.93 -4.27
C LYS A 157 3.00 17.44 -3.15
N TRP A 158 2.15 16.46 -3.44
CA TRP A 158 1.23 15.86 -2.47
C TRP A 158 1.93 15.09 -1.37
N MET A 159 2.93 14.27 -1.69
CA MET A 159 3.75 13.57 -0.70
C MET A 159 4.46 14.55 0.24
N LYS A 160 5.12 15.58 -0.31
CA LYS A 160 5.78 16.63 0.48
C LYS A 160 4.81 17.35 1.41
N LYS A 161 3.61 17.69 0.90
CA LYS A 161 2.55 18.32 1.70
C LYS A 161 2.09 17.40 2.85
N GLY A 162 1.90 16.11 2.58
CA GLY A 162 1.51 15.12 3.59
C GLY A 162 2.54 14.95 4.70
N LEU A 163 3.82 14.86 4.34
CA LEU A 163 4.93 14.73 5.30
C LEU A 163 5.02 15.95 6.22
N ARG A 164 4.89 17.16 5.65
CA ARG A 164 4.89 18.41 6.44
C ARG A 164 3.67 18.51 7.36
N ALA A 165 2.48 18.20 6.86
CA ALA A 165 1.24 18.40 7.59
C ALA A 165 1.01 17.37 8.71
N ASN A 166 1.42 16.10 8.52
CA ASN A 166 1.12 15.02 9.46
C ASN A 166 2.31 14.57 10.32
N MET A 167 3.52 14.81 9.86
CA MET A 167 4.73 14.32 10.51
C MET A 167 5.72 15.44 10.85
N HIS A 168 5.41 16.69 10.46
CA HIS A 168 6.30 17.85 10.63
C HIS A 168 7.70 17.62 10.03
N LEU A 169 7.77 16.82 8.97
CA LEU A 169 9.01 16.54 8.25
C LEU A 169 9.20 17.58 7.15
N GLU A 170 10.33 18.26 7.16
CA GLU A 170 10.80 19.08 6.03
C GLU A 170 12.00 18.37 5.39
N LEU A 171 11.95 18.22 4.06
CA LEU A 171 13.04 17.63 3.30
C LEU A 171 14.13 18.68 3.10
N VAL A 172 15.30 18.45 3.70
CA VAL A 172 16.48 19.29 3.49
C VAL A 172 17.44 18.56 2.56
N THR A 173 17.63 19.06 1.34
CA THR A 173 18.66 18.56 0.43
C THR A 173 20.00 19.18 0.79
N ARG A 174 20.94 18.39 1.32
CA ARG A 174 22.35 18.80 1.38
C ARG A 174 23.06 18.29 0.13
N GLY A 175 23.73 19.19 -0.58
CA GLY A 175 24.34 19.00 -1.91
C GLY A 175 25.49 18.00 -1.97
N ARG A 176 25.23 16.73 -1.66
CA ARG A 176 26.09 15.59 -2.02
C ARG A 176 25.23 14.51 -2.67
N PRO A 177 25.70 13.83 -3.73
CA PRO A 177 25.05 12.66 -4.27
C PRO A 177 24.91 11.61 -3.16
N GLY A 178 23.69 11.12 -2.90
CA GLY A 178 23.39 10.22 -1.77
C GLY A 178 22.95 10.93 -0.48
N GLY A 179 22.29 12.09 -0.60
CA GLY A 179 21.90 12.94 0.52
C GLY A 179 21.16 12.22 1.65
N VAL A 180 21.60 12.48 2.88
CA VAL A 180 20.94 12.04 4.13
C VAL A 180 19.75 12.95 4.39
N LEU A 181 18.57 12.34 4.58
CA LEU A 181 17.32 13.02 4.89
C LEU A 181 17.30 13.34 6.39
N GLU A 182 17.83 14.50 6.78
CA GLU A 182 17.78 14.98 8.17
C GLU A 182 16.36 15.48 8.49
N VAL A 183 15.72 14.84 9.46
CA VAL A 183 14.43 15.23 10.01
C VAL A 183 14.65 16.20 11.18
N PRO A 184 14.21 17.47 11.11
CA PRO A 184 14.25 18.38 12.26
C PRO A 184 13.23 17.94 13.33
N LEU A 185 13.71 17.18 14.33
CA LEU A 185 12.93 16.54 15.37
C LEU A 185 12.63 17.49 16.55
N HIS A 186 11.65 18.37 16.40
CA HIS A 186 11.02 19.02 17.55
C HIS A 186 9.68 18.33 17.84
N GLN A 187 9.68 17.45 18.86
CA GLN A 187 8.51 16.91 19.59
C GLN A 187 7.87 15.55 19.19
N ALA A 188 8.53 14.65 18.46
CA ALA A 188 8.05 13.26 18.25
C ALA A 188 9.11 12.19 18.60
N PRO A 189 8.74 10.95 18.99
CA PRO A 189 9.69 9.91 19.37
C PRO A 189 10.67 9.61 18.23
N ARG A 190 11.94 9.39 18.60
CA ARG A 190 13.09 9.27 17.69
C ARG A 190 12.89 8.11 16.69
N PHE A 191 12.90 8.41 15.40
CA PHE A 191 13.05 7.41 14.34
C PHE A 191 14.29 7.76 13.51
N THR A 192 15.26 6.87 13.49
CA THR A 192 16.40 6.91 12.57
C THR A 192 16.02 6.03 11.39
N VAL A 193 15.85 6.61 10.19
CA VAL A 193 15.57 5.85 8.98
C VAL A 193 16.92 5.45 8.38
N ASP A 194 17.39 4.28 8.77
CA ASP A 194 18.43 3.53 8.06
C ASP A 194 17.69 2.60 7.08
N PRO A 195 18.00 2.59 5.77
CA PRO A 195 17.26 1.83 4.76
C PRO A 195 17.15 0.31 5.02
N CYS A 196 17.86 -0.22 6.03
CA CYS A 196 17.82 -1.62 6.44
C CYS A 196 17.30 -1.87 7.87
N VAL A 197 16.72 -0.89 8.57
CA VAL A 197 16.35 -1.05 9.99
C VAL A 197 14.83 -0.96 10.20
N ILE A 198 14.24 -2.08 10.62
CA ILE A 198 12.91 -2.17 11.23
C ILE A 198 12.88 -1.20 12.43
N PRO A 199 11.90 -0.28 12.54
CA PRO A 199 11.85 0.65 13.66
C PRO A 199 11.79 -0.11 14.99
N LYS A 200 12.84 0.03 15.81
CA LYS A 200 12.86 -0.49 17.19
C LYS A 200 11.94 0.37 18.04
N TYR A 201 10.77 -0.17 18.38
CA TYR A 201 9.86 0.42 19.36
C TYR A 201 10.55 0.50 20.74
N PRO A 202 10.53 1.65 21.43
CA PRO A 202 10.97 1.70 22.82
C PRO A 202 9.89 1.03 23.68
N TRP A 203 10.04 -0.26 23.97
CA TRP A 203 9.23 -1.00 24.96
C TRP A 203 9.49 -0.56 26.41
N GLY A 204 9.91 0.68 26.62
CA GLY A 204 10.25 1.28 27.91
C GLY A 204 9.39 2.50 28.23
N MET A 205 8.07 2.43 28.05
CA MET A 205 7.18 3.47 28.61
C MET A 205 6.94 3.19 30.09
N ARG A 206 7.43 4.10 30.95
CA ARG A 206 7.04 4.19 32.36
C ARG A 206 5.50 4.30 32.45
N LYS A 207 4.94 3.62 33.44
CA LYS A 207 3.50 3.37 33.74
C LYS A 207 2.59 4.61 33.94
N THR A 208 2.91 5.80 33.44
CA THR A 208 2.20 7.05 33.81
C THR A 208 1.48 7.77 32.66
N ARG A 209 1.41 7.20 31.45
CA ARG A 209 0.52 7.70 30.40
C ARG A 209 -0.53 6.66 30.04
N PRO A 210 -1.82 7.06 29.85
CA PRO A 210 -2.81 6.15 29.33
C PRO A 210 -2.29 5.56 28.03
N LEU A 211 -2.46 4.24 27.86
CA LEU A 211 -2.16 3.58 26.60
C LEU A 211 -2.79 4.40 25.47
N PRO A 212 -2.06 4.63 24.35
CA PRO A 212 -2.63 5.36 23.24
C PRO A 212 -3.95 4.72 22.83
N ASP A 213 -4.96 5.54 22.54
CA ASP A 213 -6.24 4.99 22.09
C ASP A 213 -6.04 4.06 20.87
N ARG A 214 -6.97 3.12 20.65
CA ARG A 214 -6.86 2.14 19.54
C ARG A 214 -6.66 2.83 18.18
N TRP A 215 -7.14 4.06 18.03
CA TRP A 215 -7.00 4.85 16.81
C TRP A 215 -5.57 5.39 16.63
N HIS A 216 -4.90 5.78 17.71
CA HIS A 216 -3.51 6.23 17.69
C HIS A 216 -2.58 5.08 17.32
N MET A 217 -2.78 3.89 17.92
CA MET A 217 -2.02 2.68 17.56
C MET A 217 -2.19 2.31 16.08
N MET A 218 -3.44 2.37 15.57
CA MET A 218 -3.70 2.11 14.16
C MET A 218 -3.04 3.13 13.23
N ARG A 219 -3.05 4.43 13.58
CA ARG A 219 -2.35 5.46 12.80
C ARG A 219 -0.84 5.23 12.75
N MET A 220 -0.23 4.84 13.87
CA MET A 220 1.20 4.55 13.92
C MET A 220 1.56 3.35 13.03
N ALA A 221 0.74 2.30 13.01
CA ALA A 221 0.93 1.17 12.10
C ALA A 221 0.83 1.57 10.63
N ILE A 222 -0.16 2.41 10.28
CA ILE A 222 -0.29 2.96 8.92
C ILE A 222 0.97 3.75 8.56
N TYR A 223 1.48 4.60 9.44
CA TYR A 223 2.67 5.41 9.15
C TYR A 223 3.93 4.56 8.97
N ALA A 224 4.13 3.58 9.83
CA ALA A 224 5.26 2.66 9.74
C ALA A 224 5.28 1.91 8.39
N ASN A 225 4.12 1.60 7.83
CA ASN A 225 4.00 0.86 6.57
C ASN A 225 4.04 1.74 5.32
N GLN A 226 3.59 3.00 5.40
CA GLN A 226 3.39 3.86 4.22
C GLN A 226 4.56 4.83 3.96
N VAL A 227 5.21 5.30 5.02
CA VAL A 227 6.16 6.42 4.95
C VAL A 227 7.56 5.99 4.48
N PRO A 228 8.14 4.85 4.91
CA PRO A 228 9.52 4.51 4.55
C PRO A 228 9.76 4.45 3.04
N PHE A 229 8.85 3.82 2.30
CA PHE A 229 8.95 3.74 0.84
C PHE A 229 8.85 5.12 0.17
N ALA A 230 7.95 5.99 0.66
CA ALA A 230 7.85 7.35 0.14
C ALA A 230 9.11 8.17 0.41
N LEU A 231 9.71 8.06 1.59
CA LEU A 231 10.99 8.72 1.89
C LEU A 231 12.12 8.22 0.99
N LYS A 232 12.19 6.91 0.73
CA LYS A 232 13.16 6.34 -0.22
C LYS A 232 13.01 6.94 -1.62
N VAL A 233 11.80 6.93 -2.17
CA VAL A 233 11.52 7.50 -3.50
C VAL A 233 11.84 9.00 -3.54
N LEU A 234 11.54 9.74 -2.47
CA LEU A 234 11.87 11.16 -2.38
C LEU A 234 13.38 11.40 -2.38
N ALA A 235 14.15 10.59 -1.64
CA ALA A 235 15.60 10.70 -1.59
C ALA A 235 16.27 10.37 -2.93
N GLU A 236 15.71 9.43 -3.70
CA GLU A 236 16.19 9.09 -5.05
C GLU A 236 16.00 10.25 -6.07
N HIS A 237 15.16 11.23 -5.76
CA HIS A 237 14.76 12.32 -6.68
C HIS A 237 14.99 13.73 -6.10
N ALA A 238 15.77 13.85 -5.03
CA ALA A 238 16.12 15.12 -4.39
C ALA A 238 17.51 15.59 -4.81
#